data_AF-A0A955T9Z0-F1
#
_entry.id   AF-A0A955T9Z0-F1
#
_cell.length_a   1.000
_cell.length_b   1.000
_cell.length_c   1.000
_cell.angle_alpha   90.00
_cell.angle_beta   90.00
_cell.angle_gamma   90.00
#
_symmetry.space_group_name_H-M   'P 1'
#
loop_
_entity.id
_entity.type
_entity.pdbx_description
1 polymer ?
#
loop_
_entity_poly.entity_id
_entity_poly.type
_entity_poly.pdbx_seq_one_letter_code
_entity_poly.pdbx_strand_id
1 'polypeptide(L)'
;VGKFRLPPTSESPEVYLHIRETAEKCGLGFSEFPSTPPQKGKGFQTIGYQFKATAELKNLIKFVDQIQSGVYLICLENWSLKPADDPKNVEANLSVVAYFQPAGGK
;
A
#
# COMPACT_ATOMS: atom_id res chain seq x y z
N VAL A 1 -13.01 3.17 10.82
CA VAL A 1 -13.35 4.30 9.93
C VAL A 1 -13.29 5.68 10.63
N GLY A 2 -13.35 5.79 11.97
CA GLY A 2 -13.18 7.07 12.69
C GLY A 2 -11.74 7.47 13.10
N LYS A 3 -10.71 6.66 12.78
CA LYS A 3 -9.29 6.90 13.15
C LYS A 3 -8.41 7.30 11.95
N PHE A 4 -8.82 6.95 10.73
CA PHE A 4 -7.99 7.12 9.54
C PHE A 4 -8.29 8.44 8.82
N ARG A 5 -7.24 9.12 8.37
CA ARG A 5 -7.34 10.31 7.51
C ARG A 5 -7.62 9.86 6.08
N LEU A 6 -8.67 10.41 5.49
CA LEU A 6 -8.89 10.40 4.04
C LEU A 6 -8.38 11.74 3.51
N PRO A 7 -7.20 11.80 2.88
CA PRO A 7 -6.68 13.05 2.32
C PRO A 7 -7.36 13.37 0.98
N PRO A 8 -7.34 14.64 0.52
CA PRO A 8 -7.70 14.97 -0.85
C PRO A 8 -6.75 14.28 -1.84
N THR A 9 -7.23 13.99 -3.05
CA THR A 9 -6.44 13.27 -4.09
C THR A 9 -5.20 14.03 -4.55
N SER A 10 -5.16 15.36 -4.33
CA SER A 10 -3.95 16.19 -4.53
C SER A 10 -2.78 15.78 -3.63
N GLU A 11 -3.04 15.14 -2.48
CA GLU A 11 -2.04 14.62 -1.54
C GLU A 11 -1.67 13.16 -1.83
N SER A 12 -2.08 12.60 -2.98
CA SER A 12 -1.67 11.25 -3.40
C SER A 12 -0.15 11.02 -3.45
N PRO A 13 0.71 12.02 -3.74
CA PRO A 13 2.16 11.85 -3.62
C PRO A 13 2.62 11.59 -2.18
N GLU A 14 1.95 12.16 -1.17
CA GLU A 14 2.30 11.96 0.24
C GLU A 14 1.90 10.56 0.72
N VAL A 15 0.74 10.07 0.28
CA VAL A 15 0.30 8.70 0.57
C VAL A 15 1.21 7.68 -0.11
N TYR A 16 1.61 7.94 -1.35
CA TYR A 16 2.61 7.13 -2.06
C TYR A 16 3.93 7.09 -1.27
N LEU A 17 4.45 8.24 -0.86
CA LEU A 17 5.70 8.33 -0.10
C LEU A 17 5.60 7.58 1.23
N HIS A 18 4.47 7.70 1.92
CA HIS A 18 4.21 6.97 3.16
C HIS A 18 4.26 5.45 2.98
N ILE A 19 3.62 4.91 1.94
CA ILE A 19 3.65 3.46 1.68
C ILE A 19 5.09 3.03 1.39
N ARG A 20 5.79 3.77 0.54
CA ARG A 20 7.18 3.48 0.18
C ARG A 20 8.11 3.49 1.39
N GLU A 21 8.09 4.55 2.20
CA GLU A 21 8.92 4.65 3.39
C GLU A 21 8.60 3.56 4.41
N THR A 22 7.33 3.21 4.59
CA THR A 22 6.92 2.13 5.50
C THR A 22 7.50 0.81 5.04
N ALA A 23 7.50 0.57 3.74
CA ALA A 23 7.99 -0.66 3.15
C ALA A 23 9.53 -0.75 3.21
N GLU A 24 10.25 0.35 2.93
CA GLU A 24 11.71 0.46 3.12
C GLU A 24 12.10 0.24 4.59
N LYS A 25 11.40 0.85 5.55
CA LYS A 25 11.62 0.65 7.01
C LYS A 25 11.39 -0.79 7.47
N CYS A 26 10.58 -1.54 6.73
CA CYS A 26 10.33 -2.96 6.99
C CYS A 26 11.34 -3.88 6.31
N GLY A 27 12.32 -3.34 5.59
CA GLY A 27 13.33 -4.13 4.88
C GLY A 27 12.78 -4.76 3.59
N LEU A 28 11.79 -4.13 2.97
CA LEU A 28 11.28 -4.52 1.67
C LEU A 28 11.83 -3.55 0.61
N GLY A 29 12.58 -4.09 -0.37
CA GLY A 29 13.06 -3.34 -1.52
C GLY A 29 12.14 -3.57 -2.72
N PHE A 30 11.67 -2.49 -3.36
CA PHE A 30 10.82 -2.57 -4.55
C PHE A 30 11.49 -1.84 -5.70
N SER A 31 11.51 -2.47 -6.86
CA SER A 31 12.02 -1.91 -8.10
C SER A 31 11.00 -1.03 -8.83
N GLU A 32 9.70 -1.34 -8.69
CA GLU A 32 8.61 -0.60 -9.34
C GLU A 32 7.42 -0.43 -8.39
N PHE A 33 6.77 0.73 -8.49
CA PHE A 33 5.60 1.09 -7.69
C PHE A 33 4.51 1.73 -8.57
N PRO A 34 3.95 0.99 -9.54
CA PRO A 34 2.89 1.49 -10.41
C PRO A 34 1.62 1.79 -9.61
N SER A 35 0.99 2.93 -9.92
CA SER A 35 -0.31 3.33 -9.38
C SER A 35 -1.39 3.32 -10.44
N THR A 36 -2.61 2.94 -10.08
CA THR A 36 -3.77 3.10 -10.96
C THR A 36 -4.20 4.57 -11.05
N PRO A 37 -4.89 4.98 -12.12
CA PRO A 37 -5.61 6.25 -12.11
C PRO A 37 -6.63 6.30 -10.94
N PRO A 38 -6.95 7.49 -10.39
CA PRO A 38 -7.96 7.61 -9.35
C PRO A 38 -9.33 7.09 -9.80
N GLN A 39 -9.91 6.19 -9.02
CA GLN A 39 -11.24 5.62 -9.29
C GLN A 39 -12.28 6.28 -8.36
N LYS A 40 -13.45 6.64 -8.91
CA LYS A 40 -14.54 7.24 -8.14
C LYS A 40 -15.39 6.16 -7.47
N GLY A 41 -15.47 6.20 -6.14
CA GLY A 41 -16.41 5.42 -5.35
C GLY A 41 -17.58 6.27 -4.83
N LYS A 42 -18.50 5.65 -4.10
CA LYS A 42 -19.61 6.35 -3.45
C LYS A 42 -19.12 7.03 -2.17
N GLY A 43 -18.78 8.32 -2.26
CA GLY A 43 -18.30 9.12 -1.13
C GLY A 43 -16.79 9.08 -0.87
N PHE A 44 -16.01 8.53 -1.81
CA PHE A 44 -14.54 8.45 -1.72
C PHE A 44 -13.92 8.30 -3.11
N GLN A 45 -12.61 8.45 -3.20
CA GLN A 45 -11.82 8.03 -4.35
C GLN A 45 -10.77 6.99 -3.90
N THR A 46 -10.35 6.12 -4.81
CA THR A 46 -9.31 5.14 -4.54
C THR A 46 -8.17 5.24 -5.54
N ILE A 47 -6.96 4.98 -5.05
CA ILE A 47 -5.78 4.74 -5.89
C ILE A 47 -5.19 3.41 -5.45
N GLY A 48 -5.07 2.48 -6.39
CA GLY A 48 -4.37 1.22 -6.20
C GLY A 48 -2.88 1.39 -6.45
N TYR A 49 -2.05 0.73 -5.66
CA TYR A 49 -0.61 0.66 -5.80
C TYR A 49 -0.20 -0.81 -5.79
N GLN A 50 0.56 -1.22 -6.81
CA GLN A 50 1.04 -2.60 -6.92
C GLN A 50 2.55 -2.64 -6.71
N PHE A 51 3.01 -3.70 -6.07
CA PHE A 51 4.42 -3.85 -5.74
C PHE A 51 4.82 -5.33 -5.69
N LYS A 52 6.06 -5.58 -6.09
CA LYS A 52 6.70 -6.90 -6.03
C LYS A 52 7.93 -6.81 -5.16
N ALA A 53 8.05 -7.71 -4.19
CA ALA A 53 9.25 -7.80 -3.34
C ALA A 53 9.68 -9.24 -3.13
N THR A 54 10.99 -9.40 -2.98
CA THR A 54 11.61 -10.63 -2.49
C THR A 54 12.21 -10.34 -1.13
N ALA A 55 11.67 -10.96 -0.07
CA ALA A 55 12.11 -10.69 1.30
C ALA A 55 11.77 -11.84 2.26
N GLU A 56 12.33 -11.80 3.48
CA GLU A 56 11.92 -12.70 4.55
C GLU A 56 10.44 -12.49 4.90
N LEU A 57 9.70 -13.58 5.16
CA LEU A 57 8.28 -13.53 5.52
C LEU A 57 8.00 -12.59 6.70
N LYS A 58 8.91 -12.53 7.69
CA LYS A 58 8.80 -11.64 8.85
C LYS A 58 8.75 -10.15 8.47
N ASN A 59 9.46 -9.75 7.42
CA ASN A 59 9.52 -8.36 6.94
C ASN A 59 8.21 -7.97 6.26
N LEU A 60 7.61 -8.91 5.52
CA LEU A 60 6.28 -8.73 4.92
C LEU A 60 5.20 -8.57 5.98
N ILE A 61 5.20 -9.41 7.01
CA ILE A 61 4.25 -9.32 8.13
C ILE A 61 4.40 -7.96 8.82
N LYS A 62 5.64 -7.52 9.08
CA LYS A 62 5.91 -6.22 9.70
C LYS A 62 5.37 -5.06 8.87
N PHE A 63 5.51 -5.13 7.54
CA PHE A 63 4.96 -4.11 6.63
C PHE A 63 3.43 -4.07 6.66
N VAL A 64 2.76 -5.24 6.62
CA VAL A 64 1.29 -5.34 6.72
C VAL A 64 0.80 -4.68 8.00
N ASP A 65 1.45 -5.00 9.12
CA ASP A 65 1.08 -4.47 10.43
C ASP A 65 1.26 -2.94 10.50
N GLN A 66 2.40 -2.42 10.02
CA GLN A 66 2.68 -0.98 10.02
C GLN A 66 1.75 -0.20 9.09
N ILE A 67 1.46 -0.71 7.89
CA ILE A 67 0.62 0.01 6.93
C ILE A 67 -0.84 0.05 7.38
N GLN A 68 -1.34 -1.03 8.01
CA GLN A 68 -2.70 -1.08 8.55
C GLN A 68 -2.86 -0.27 9.84
N SER A 69 -1.79 -0.10 10.60
CA SER A 69 -1.76 0.70 11.83
C SER A 69 -1.50 2.20 11.59
N GLY A 70 -1.27 2.58 10.33
CA GLY A 70 -0.88 3.93 9.91
C GLY A 70 -1.99 4.98 10.01
N VAL A 71 -1.67 6.16 9.47
CA VAL A 71 -2.57 7.34 9.50
C VAL A 71 -3.62 7.29 8.39
N TYR A 72 -3.27 6.73 7.23
CA TYR A 72 -4.13 6.68 6.06
C TYR A 72 -4.97 5.40 6.04
N LEU A 73 -6.17 5.47 5.45
CA LEU A 73 -6.96 4.27 5.18
C LEU A 73 -6.38 3.57 3.95
N ILE A 74 -5.64 2.49 4.19
CA ILE A 74 -5.00 1.67 3.16
C ILE A 74 -5.44 0.21 3.35
N CYS A 75 -6.08 -0.35 2.33
CA CYS A 75 -6.49 -1.74 2.31
C CYS A 75 -5.51 -2.58 1.49
N LEU A 76 -5.35 -3.85 1.87
CA LEU A 76 -4.56 -4.83 1.15
C LEU A 76 -5.48 -5.60 0.20
N GLU A 77 -5.12 -5.72 -1.07
CA GLU A 77 -5.89 -6.45 -2.09
C GLU A 77 -4.97 -7.32 -2.95
N ASN A 78 -5.47 -8.45 -3.45
CA ASN A 78 -4.77 -9.30 -4.44
C ASN A 78 -3.34 -9.73 -4.03
N TRP A 79 -3.21 -10.31 -2.83
CA TRP A 79 -1.93 -10.77 -2.30
C TRP A 79 -1.61 -12.18 -2.79
N SER A 80 -0.41 -12.39 -3.30
CA SER A 80 0.12 -13.71 -3.63
C SER A 80 1.55 -13.85 -3.14
N LEU A 81 1.86 -15.03 -2.61
CA LEU A 81 3.17 -15.39 -2.09
C LEU A 81 3.60 -16.71 -2.75
N LYS A 82 4.85 -16.77 -3.17
CA LYS A 82 5.48 -18.02 -3.58
C LYS A 82 6.92 -18.09 -3.00
N PRO A 83 7.48 -19.30 -2.83
CA PRO A 83 8.88 -19.43 -2.44
C PRO A 83 9.79 -18.71 -3.43
N ALA A 84 10.83 -18.04 -2.92
CA ALA A 84 11.93 -17.52 -3.73
C ALA A 84 13.03 -18.59 -3.90
N ASP A 85 14.03 -18.31 -4.74
CA ASP A 85 15.20 -19.19 -4.91
C ASP A 85 15.99 -19.36 -3.60
N ASP A 86 16.10 -18.31 -2.79
CA ASP A 86 16.61 -18.40 -1.42
C ASP A 86 15.48 -18.88 -0.49
N PRO A 87 15.62 -20.04 0.18
CA PRO A 87 14.58 -20.62 1.03
C PRO A 87 14.22 -19.76 2.25
N LYS A 88 15.03 -18.75 2.59
CA LYS A 88 14.70 -17.78 3.66
C LYS A 88 13.75 -16.69 3.20
N ASN A 89 13.57 -16.53 1.90
CA ASN A 89 12.79 -15.46 1.29
C ASN A 89 11.54 -15.99 0.59
N VAL A 90 10.58 -15.08 0.39
CA VAL A 90 9.41 -15.29 -0.46
C VAL A 90 9.33 -14.19 -1.48
N GLU A 91 8.83 -14.52 -2.66
CA GLU A 91 8.41 -13.55 -3.67
C GLU A 91 6.94 -13.20 -3.42
N ALA A 92 6.68 -11.92 -3.16
CA ALA A 92 5.37 -11.39 -2.87
C ALA A 92 4.92 -10.45 -3.99
N ASN A 93 3.74 -10.70 -4.56
CA ASN A 93 3.01 -9.70 -5.34
C ASN A 93 1.89 -9.14 -4.47
N LEU A 94 1.92 -7.83 -4.28
CA LEU A 94 1.11 -7.14 -3.30
C LEU A 94 0.40 -5.99 -3.99
N SER A 95 -0.89 -5.82 -3.71
CA SER A 95 -1.62 -4.60 -4.08
C SER A 95 -2.16 -3.96 -2.80
N VAL A 96 -2.07 -2.64 -2.74
CA VAL A 96 -2.74 -1.84 -1.71
C VAL A 96 -3.63 -0.82 -2.37
N VAL A 97 -4.73 -0.50 -1.73
CA VAL A 97 -5.69 0.52 -2.18
C VAL A 97 -5.77 1.57 -1.10
N ALA A 98 -5.34 2.79 -1.42
CA ALA A 98 -5.50 3.93 -0.54
C ALA A 98 -6.79 4.69 -0.87
N TYR A 99 -7.44 5.20 0.17
CA TYR A 99 -8.72 5.91 0.08
C TYR A 99 -8.52 7.41 0.29
N PHE A 100 -9.22 8.20 -0.52
CA PHE A 100 -9.15 9.65 -0.60
C PHE A 100 -10.54 10.28 -0.51
N GLN A 101 -10.58 11.58 -0.22
CA GLN A 101 -11.81 12.37 -0.24
C GLN A 101 -12.44 12.41 -1.64
N PRO A 102 -13.77 12.58 -1.76
CA PRO A 102 -14.41 12.78 -3.05
C PRO A 102 -13.94 14.08 -3.70
N ALA A 103 -13.70 14.07 -5.03
CA ALA A 103 -13.21 15.21 -5.82
C ALA A 103 -14.15 16.43 -5.93
N GLY A 104 -15.19 16.52 -5.10
CA GLY A 104 -16.19 17.59 -5.13
C GLY A 104 -16.52 18.19 -3.76
N GLY A 105 -15.82 17.80 -2.69
CA GLY A 105 -16.02 18.39 -1.38
C GLY A 105 -17.46 18.32 -0.86
N LYS A 106 -18.16 17.20 -1.04
CA LYS A 106 -19.28 16.72 -0.21
C LYS A 106 -19.37 15.19 -0.31
#